data_AF-A0A962MCB0-F1
#
_entry.id   AF-A0A962MCB0-F1
#
_cell.length_a   1.000
_cell.length_b   1.000
_cell.length_c   1.000
_cell.angle_alpha   90.00
_cell.angle_beta   90.00
_cell.angle_gamma   90.00
#
_symmetry.space_group_name_H-M   'P 1'
#
loop_
_entity.id
_entity.type
_entity.pdbx_description
1 polymer ?
#
loop_
_entity_poly.entity_id
_entity_poly.type
_entity_poly.pdbx_seq_one_letter_code
_entity_poly.pdbx_strand_id
1 'polypeptide(L)'
;MVTVLNGRDLDALGMATVWEALTLIPGVMPTRDPRNELSVSVRGFSAPFNSGNIKILLNNVPMSQEGSGLGSQVLALPIGQVARIEFIRGPGAVLYGDFAYNGVLNVLTRKDQPSVFSRLNGNGTVTAGGAYSQPETAESAGFSINLAGLQGDDVEAREGARGEDRQGSAIASFNYRGWRLSGQIIDREYEHRNLANSNQNATVKEYTEAFEIRHDVEMSNEAVAALYVSYLGNDYEAGAQRFSGHILRGNAELAWPIMAGHRLLLQGSYSFAHIDEAFQPGFGGNPDVDQNDINRRYYGISMQDQYDITDRLTVTAGLRFDHRDDLDYERITPRLSAVWRITDQHIFKAQYAEGYRAPTFWEIYPANTAIDIDPANIHTPDQAARRWQAIRPLAPLDAAAPGRERQRTTVRRDRRYTDSRKIATAGSTSDTGHHSSD
;
A
#
# COMPACT_ATOMS: atom_id res chain seq x y z
N MET A 1 1.68 3.22 17.96
CA MET A 1 3.12 3.58 17.89
C MET A 1 3.37 4.02 16.47
N VAL A 2 4.04 5.15 16.25
CA VAL A 2 4.43 5.59 14.90
C VAL A 2 5.82 5.03 14.60
N THR A 3 6.01 4.44 13.43
CA THR A 3 7.33 4.29 12.81
C THR A 3 7.49 5.43 11.82
N VAL A 4 8.64 6.10 11.80
CA VAL A 4 8.99 7.07 10.75
C VAL A 4 10.25 6.57 10.06
N LEU A 5 10.24 6.54 8.73
CA LEU A 5 11.37 6.18 7.88
C LEU A 5 11.68 7.40 7.00
N ASN A 6 12.87 8.00 7.12
CA ASN A 6 13.21 9.18 6.33
C ASN A 6 13.62 8.77 4.92
N GLY A 7 13.14 9.48 3.89
CA GLY A 7 13.44 9.18 2.49
C GLY A 7 14.89 9.41 2.07
N ARG A 8 15.74 10.02 2.91
CA ARG A 8 17.19 10.08 2.70
C ARG A 8 17.89 8.82 3.25
N ASP A 9 17.40 8.29 4.37
CA ASP A 9 17.92 7.04 4.97
C ASP A 9 17.51 5.84 4.10
N LEU A 10 16.26 5.82 3.61
CA LEU A 10 15.76 4.80 2.67
C LEU A 10 16.51 4.83 1.32
N ASP A 11 16.89 6.00 0.85
CA ASP A 11 17.69 6.18 -0.36
C ASP A 11 19.11 5.62 -0.17
N ALA A 12 19.76 5.94 0.95
CA ALA A 12 21.06 5.37 1.34
C ALA A 12 21.03 3.85 1.61
N LEU A 13 19.89 3.29 2.03
CA LEU A 13 19.65 1.85 2.15
C LEU A 13 19.33 1.16 0.81
N GLY A 14 19.22 1.91 -0.29
CA GLY A 14 18.96 1.37 -1.63
C GLY A 14 17.52 0.92 -1.89
N MET A 15 16.56 1.27 -1.03
CA MET A 15 15.14 0.91 -1.20
C MET A 15 14.57 1.61 -2.46
N ALA A 16 14.03 0.87 -3.42
CA ALA A 16 13.52 1.42 -4.69
C ALA A 16 12.20 2.17 -4.53
N THR A 17 11.23 1.54 -3.88
CA THR A 17 9.83 1.99 -3.80
C THR A 17 9.35 2.10 -2.35
N VAL A 18 8.22 2.79 -2.14
CA VAL A 18 7.50 2.78 -0.85
C VAL A 18 7.23 1.35 -0.38
N TRP A 19 6.76 0.47 -1.27
CA TRP A 19 6.45 -0.94 -0.99
C TRP A 19 7.64 -1.70 -0.39
N GLU A 20 8.83 -1.54 -0.97
CA GLU A 20 10.06 -2.15 -0.44
C GLU A 20 10.43 -1.59 0.94
N ALA A 21 10.35 -0.27 1.13
CA ALA A 21 10.68 0.38 2.39
C ALA A 21 9.80 -0.10 3.57
N LEU A 22 8.59 -0.60 3.32
CA LEU A 22 7.73 -1.18 4.35
C LEU A 22 8.28 -2.48 4.95
N THR A 23 9.19 -3.19 4.28
CA THR A 23 9.88 -4.37 4.83
C THR A 23 10.68 -4.05 6.09
N LEU A 24 11.11 -2.80 6.26
CA LEU A 24 11.86 -2.31 7.42
C LEU A 24 10.98 -2.10 8.66
N ILE A 25 9.66 -2.28 8.57
CA ILE A 25 8.71 -2.01 9.66
C ILE A 25 8.28 -3.33 10.34
N PRO A 26 8.70 -3.60 11.59
CA PRO A 26 8.39 -4.87 12.25
C PRO A 26 6.88 -5.14 12.36
N GLY A 27 6.45 -6.28 11.80
CA GLY A 27 5.05 -6.70 11.75
C GLY A 27 4.25 -6.14 10.57
N VAL A 28 4.90 -5.47 9.61
CA VAL A 28 4.35 -5.16 8.28
C VAL A 28 4.91 -6.16 7.29
N MET A 29 4.07 -6.63 6.37
CA MET A 29 4.42 -7.59 5.34
C MET A 29 3.87 -7.08 4.00
N PRO A 30 4.66 -6.32 3.23
CA PRO A 30 4.28 -5.92 1.88
C PRO A 30 4.15 -7.16 0.98
N THR A 31 3.10 -7.17 0.18
CA THR A 31 2.69 -8.31 -0.66
C THR A 31 2.40 -7.83 -2.08
N ARG A 32 2.57 -8.74 -3.05
CA ARG A 32 2.17 -8.55 -4.44
C ARG A 32 1.52 -9.82 -4.95
N ASP A 33 0.45 -9.67 -5.73
CA ASP A 33 -0.23 -10.80 -6.36
C ASP A 33 0.45 -11.17 -7.71
N PRO A 34 -0.05 -12.18 -8.45
CA PRO A 34 0.46 -12.50 -9.78
C PRO A 34 0.27 -11.38 -10.83
N ARG A 35 -0.68 -10.46 -10.63
CA ARG A 35 -0.89 -9.27 -11.48
C ARG A 35 0.01 -8.08 -11.09
N ASN A 36 0.93 -8.25 -10.13
CA ASN A 36 1.78 -7.19 -9.55
C ASN A 36 0.97 -6.03 -8.95
N GLU A 37 -0.23 -6.33 -8.45
CA GLU A 37 -1.03 -5.47 -7.61
C GLU A 37 -0.39 -5.39 -6.22
N LEU A 38 0.06 -4.19 -5.84
CA LEU A 38 0.80 -3.97 -4.61
C LEU A 38 -0.16 -3.83 -3.43
N SER A 39 0.06 -4.64 -2.41
CA SER A 39 -0.75 -4.73 -1.19
C SER A 39 0.13 -4.76 0.06
N VAL A 40 -0.47 -4.58 1.23
CA VAL A 40 0.25 -4.60 2.51
C VAL A 40 -0.59 -5.30 3.57
N SER A 41 -0.05 -6.38 4.11
CA SER A 41 -0.61 -7.09 5.26
C SER A 41 0.11 -6.72 6.55
N VAL A 42 -0.56 -6.87 7.70
CA VAL A 42 -0.02 -6.49 9.02
C VAL A 42 -0.29 -7.61 10.02
N ARG A 43 0.72 -7.96 10.81
CA ARG A 43 0.66 -9.04 11.83
C ARG A 43 0.18 -10.39 11.29
N GLY A 44 0.39 -10.66 10.00
CA GLY A 44 -0.07 -11.89 9.33
C GLY A 44 -1.55 -11.90 8.93
N PHE A 45 -2.30 -10.81 9.12
CA PHE A 45 -3.67 -10.69 8.62
C PHE A 45 -3.67 -10.28 7.13
N SER A 46 -3.85 -11.29 6.27
CA SER A 46 -4.14 -11.16 4.83
C SER A 46 -5.43 -11.84 4.39
N ALA A 47 -6.04 -12.66 5.26
CA ALA A 47 -7.26 -13.42 4.96
C ALA A 47 -8.33 -13.20 6.05
N PRO A 48 -9.64 -13.23 5.72
CA PRO A 48 -10.20 -13.49 4.39
C PRO A 48 -10.06 -12.32 3.40
N PHE A 49 -9.78 -11.10 3.90
CA PHE A 49 -9.70 -9.88 3.10
C PHE A 49 -8.24 -9.45 2.92
N ASN A 50 -7.75 -9.43 1.67
CA ASN A 50 -6.37 -8.99 1.35
C ASN A 50 -6.22 -7.46 1.28
N SER A 51 -7.33 -6.70 1.29
CA SER A 51 -7.37 -5.29 0.96
C SER A 51 -8.20 -4.46 1.95
N GLY A 52 -8.12 -3.13 1.87
CA GLY A 52 -8.83 -2.22 2.79
C GLY A 52 -8.43 -2.33 4.28
N ASN A 53 -7.36 -3.06 4.62
CA ASN A 53 -6.96 -3.30 6.02
C ASN A 53 -6.11 -2.17 6.63
N ILE A 54 -5.61 -1.25 5.80
CA ILE A 54 -4.73 -0.14 6.19
C ILE A 54 -5.20 1.09 5.40
N LYS A 55 -5.40 2.21 6.09
CA LYS A 55 -5.66 3.49 5.44
C LYS A 55 -4.36 4.00 4.82
N ILE A 56 -4.34 4.20 3.50
CA ILE A 56 -3.18 4.74 2.79
C ILE A 56 -3.46 6.21 2.47
N LEU A 57 -2.50 7.07 2.82
CA LEU A 57 -2.51 8.51 2.58
C LEU A 57 -1.25 8.92 1.81
N LEU A 58 -1.39 9.90 0.91
CA LEU A 58 -0.28 10.57 0.26
C LEU A 58 -0.38 12.07 0.55
N ASN A 59 0.62 12.63 1.24
CA ASN A 59 0.59 13.98 1.81
C ASN A 59 -0.69 14.27 2.63
N ASN A 60 -1.11 13.30 3.45
CA ASN A 60 -2.38 13.24 4.20
C ASN A 60 -3.67 12.99 3.38
N VAL A 61 -3.66 13.19 2.05
CA VAL A 61 -4.83 12.94 1.19
C VAL A 61 -5.14 11.42 1.12
N PRO A 62 -6.38 10.96 1.37
CA PRO A 62 -6.72 9.53 1.28
C PRO A 62 -6.58 8.95 -0.13
N MET A 63 -5.97 7.77 -0.23
CA MET A 63 -5.65 7.08 -1.50
C MET A 63 -6.16 5.64 -1.57
N SER A 64 -6.96 5.20 -0.58
CA SER A 64 -7.65 3.91 -0.65
C SER A 64 -8.80 3.98 -1.67
N GLN A 65 -8.70 3.20 -2.75
CA GLN A 65 -9.72 3.07 -3.80
C GLN A 65 -11.07 2.58 -3.23
N GLU A 66 -12.22 3.07 -3.72
CA GLU A 66 -13.54 2.58 -3.26
C GLU A 66 -13.84 1.14 -3.69
N GLY A 67 -13.30 0.72 -4.85
CA GLY A 67 -13.47 -0.63 -5.39
C GLY A 67 -12.85 -1.70 -4.48
N SER A 68 -11.54 -1.56 -4.23
CA SER A 68 -10.70 -2.57 -3.60
C SER A 68 -10.26 -2.22 -2.17
N GLY A 69 -10.29 -0.95 -1.76
CA GLY A 69 -9.63 -0.47 -0.52
C GLY A 69 -8.09 -0.48 -0.57
N LEU A 70 -7.46 -0.83 -1.71
CA LEU A 70 -6.01 -0.77 -1.93
C LEU A 70 -5.55 0.66 -2.26
N GLY A 71 -4.22 0.85 -2.23
CA GLY A 71 -3.55 2.07 -2.68
C GLY A 71 -2.23 1.70 -3.37
N SER A 72 -2.31 0.85 -4.40
CA SER A 72 -1.17 0.31 -5.14
C SER A 72 -0.35 1.40 -5.82
N GLN A 73 -1.00 2.41 -6.40
CA GLN A 73 -0.33 3.58 -6.97
C GLN A 73 0.56 4.34 -5.98
N VAL A 74 0.20 4.41 -4.68
CA VAL A 74 1.06 5.02 -3.64
C VAL A 74 2.21 4.10 -3.22
N LEU A 75 2.00 2.79 -3.22
CA LEU A 75 3.00 1.80 -2.83
C LEU A 75 4.13 1.68 -3.88
N ALA A 76 3.83 1.90 -5.16
CA ALA A 76 4.80 1.86 -6.24
C ALA A 76 5.75 3.09 -6.30
N LEU A 77 5.40 4.20 -5.63
CA LEU A 77 6.15 5.47 -5.72
C LEU A 77 7.66 5.30 -5.42
N PRO A 78 8.56 5.78 -6.31
CA PRO A 78 10.00 5.78 -6.06
C PRO A 78 10.43 6.54 -4.80
N ILE A 79 11.33 5.97 -3.99
CA ILE A 79 11.87 6.61 -2.78
C ILE A 79 12.59 7.94 -3.08
N GLY A 80 13.10 8.12 -4.30
CA GLY A 80 13.70 9.38 -4.75
C GLY A 80 12.81 10.62 -4.56
N GLN A 81 11.48 10.49 -4.69
CA GLN A 81 10.53 11.60 -4.47
C GLN A 81 9.99 11.70 -3.03
N VAL A 82 10.28 10.73 -2.16
CA VAL A 82 9.73 10.63 -0.79
C VAL A 82 10.57 11.43 0.20
N ALA A 83 9.93 12.26 1.02
CA ALA A 83 10.57 12.92 2.16
C ALA A 83 10.63 12.00 3.38
N ARG A 84 9.51 11.34 3.71
CA ARG A 84 9.41 10.32 4.76
C ARG A 84 8.16 9.45 4.60
N ILE A 85 8.20 8.27 5.19
CA ILE A 85 7.06 7.36 5.36
C ILE A 85 6.73 7.30 6.85
N GLU A 86 5.47 7.54 7.21
CA GLU A 86 4.95 7.41 8.56
C GLU A 86 3.97 6.23 8.63
N PHE A 87 4.14 5.35 9.62
CA PHE A 87 3.25 4.21 9.81
C PHE A 87 2.75 4.09 11.26
N ILE A 88 1.46 4.31 11.44
CA ILE A 88 0.76 4.19 12.73
C ILE A 88 0.30 2.73 12.90
N ARG A 89 0.94 1.99 13.81
CA ARG A 89 0.61 0.59 14.12
C ARG A 89 -0.61 0.46 15.04
N GLY A 90 -1.60 -0.33 14.61
CA GLY A 90 -2.84 -0.66 15.32
C GLY A 90 -4.04 0.23 14.93
N PRO A 91 -5.25 -0.05 15.44
CA PRO A 91 -6.48 0.63 15.03
C PRO A 91 -6.40 2.17 15.12
N GLY A 92 -6.67 2.80 13.99
CA GLY A 92 -6.73 4.25 13.78
C GLY A 92 -8.12 4.77 13.39
N ALA A 93 -9.11 3.88 13.20
CA ALA A 93 -10.46 4.22 12.71
C ALA A 93 -11.12 5.41 13.40
N VAL A 94 -10.95 5.58 14.72
CA VAL A 94 -11.49 6.74 15.46
C VAL A 94 -11.05 8.09 14.88
N LEU A 95 -9.85 8.19 14.30
CA LEU A 95 -9.30 9.45 13.76
C LEU A 95 -9.25 9.50 12.23
N TYR A 96 -9.21 8.34 11.56
CA TYR A 96 -8.97 8.23 10.12
C TYR A 96 -10.12 7.56 9.34
N GLY A 97 -11.19 7.15 10.03
CA GLY A 97 -12.38 6.55 9.44
C GLY A 97 -12.15 5.15 8.87
N ASP A 98 -12.67 4.93 7.65
CA ASP A 98 -12.57 3.67 6.93
C ASP A 98 -11.13 3.23 6.65
N PHE A 99 -10.96 1.92 6.45
CA PHE A 99 -9.72 1.19 6.19
C PHE A 99 -8.60 1.30 7.25
N ALA A 100 -8.70 2.17 8.26
CA ALA A 100 -7.72 2.34 9.34
C ALA A 100 -7.78 1.24 10.42
N TYR A 101 -7.97 -0.01 10.00
CA TYR A 101 -8.21 -1.19 10.85
C TYR A 101 -6.92 -1.72 11.50
N ASN A 102 -5.93 -2.11 10.71
CA ASN A 102 -4.63 -2.59 11.22
C ASN A 102 -3.59 -1.47 11.40
N GLY A 103 -3.78 -0.33 10.73
CA GLY A 103 -2.90 0.83 10.83
C GLY A 103 -3.23 1.93 9.82
N VAL A 104 -2.37 2.94 9.80
CA VAL A 104 -2.42 4.06 8.84
C VAL A 104 -1.01 4.27 8.28
N LEU A 105 -0.91 4.34 6.95
CA LEU A 105 0.31 4.62 6.19
C LEU A 105 0.18 6.01 5.58
N ASN A 106 1.10 6.92 5.89
CA ASN A 106 1.18 8.25 5.30
C ASN A 106 2.53 8.43 4.61
N VAL A 107 2.52 8.53 3.29
CA VAL A 107 3.72 8.85 2.49
C VAL A 107 3.74 10.36 2.28
N LEU A 108 4.84 11.02 2.64
CA LEU A 108 5.00 12.46 2.40
C LEU A 108 6.12 12.68 1.39
N THR A 109 5.85 13.47 0.35
CA THR A 109 6.81 13.72 -0.74
C THR A 109 7.73 14.91 -0.43
N ARG A 110 8.85 15.01 -1.16
CA ARG A 110 9.83 16.12 -0.99
C ARG A 110 9.18 17.46 -1.32
N LYS A 111 9.26 18.37 -0.35
CA LYS A 111 8.78 19.78 -0.36
C LYS A 111 9.71 20.70 0.44
N ASP A 112 10.85 20.18 0.89
CA ASP A 112 11.84 20.80 1.77
C ASP A 112 12.88 21.62 0.99
N GLN A 113 13.33 21.10 -0.15
CA GLN A 113 14.33 21.74 -1.01
C GLN A 113 14.19 21.27 -2.47
N PRO A 114 14.55 22.11 -3.46
CA PRO A 114 14.74 21.67 -4.82
C PRO A 114 15.70 20.47 -4.89
N SER A 115 15.30 19.43 -5.63
CA SER A 115 16.04 18.18 -5.76
C SER A 115 15.73 17.51 -7.10
N VAL A 116 16.71 16.79 -7.64
CA VAL A 116 16.58 15.93 -8.83
C VAL A 116 17.22 14.60 -8.48
N PHE A 117 16.61 13.49 -8.91
CA PHE A 117 17.13 12.15 -8.70
C PHE A 117 17.04 11.32 -9.98
N SER A 118 17.98 10.38 -10.11
CA SER A 118 17.89 9.26 -11.03
C SER A 118 18.55 8.04 -10.38
N ARG A 119 18.04 6.85 -10.67
CA ARG A 119 18.57 5.59 -10.16
C ARG A 119 18.27 4.46 -11.15
N LEU A 120 19.26 3.61 -11.37
CA LEU A 120 19.09 2.28 -11.96
C LEU A 120 19.11 1.26 -10.81
N ASN A 121 18.07 0.45 -10.69
CA ASN A 121 17.93 -0.58 -9.66
C ASN A 121 18.43 -1.94 -10.18
N GLY A 122 18.82 -2.85 -9.27
CA GLY A 122 19.42 -4.15 -9.63
C GLY A 122 18.49 -5.12 -10.37
N ASN A 123 17.18 -4.83 -10.41
CA ASN A 123 16.15 -5.54 -11.15
C ASN A 123 15.88 -4.96 -12.56
N GLY A 124 16.72 -4.03 -13.04
CA GLY A 124 16.55 -3.34 -14.33
C GLY A 124 15.66 -2.09 -14.27
N THR A 125 14.93 -1.84 -13.18
CA THR A 125 14.04 -0.68 -13.08
C THR A 125 14.84 0.63 -13.00
N VAL A 126 14.57 1.57 -13.89
CA VAL A 126 15.01 2.96 -13.82
C VAL A 126 13.94 3.80 -13.13
N THR A 127 14.33 4.65 -12.19
CA THR A 127 13.46 5.68 -11.60
C THR A 127 14.13 7.04 -11.70
N ALA A 128 13.40 8.07 -12.11
CA ALA A 128 13.91 9.43 -12.21
C ALA A 128 12.84 10.46 -11.86
N GLY A 129 13.24 11.66 -11.46
CA GLY A 129 12.31 12.72 -11.14
C GLY A 129 12.98 13.94 -10.49
N GLY A 130 12.15 14.87 -10.05
CA GLY A 130 12.59 16.04 -9.30
C GLY A 130 11.45 16.73 -8.57
N ALA A 131 11.80 17.38 -7.46
CA ALA A 131 10.93 18.26 -6.71
C ALA A 131 11.47 19.68 -6.77
N TYR A 132 10.58 20.66 -6.88
CA TYR A 132 10.85 22.07 -6.64
C TYR A 132 9.89 22.58 -5.57
N SER A 133 10.40 23.37 -4.64
CA SER A 133 9.62 23.89 -3.51
C SER A 133 10.09 25.28 -3.08
N GLN A 134 9.12 26.17 -2.92
CA GLN A 134 9.23 27.46 -2.24
C GLN A 134 8.35 27.39 -0.98
N PRO A 135 8.89 27.64 0.23
CA PRO A 135 8.08 27.71 1.44
C PRO A 135 7.18 28.96 1.44
N GLU A 136 6.11 28.93 2.24
CA GLU A 136 5.31 30.12 2.51
C GLU A 136 6.11 31.11 3.37
N THR A 137 5.90 32.41 3.14
CA THR A 137 6.46 33.50 3.95
C THR A 137 5.37 34.53 4.28
N ALA A 138 5.68 35.54 5.09
CA ALA A 138 4.75 36.62 5.37
C ALA A 138 4.31 37.41 4.11
N GLU A 139 5.11 37.39 3.05
CA GLU A 139 4.93 38.17 1.82
C GLU A 139 4.58 37.32 0.59
N SER A 140 4.90 36.01 0.60
CA SER A 140 4.75 35.11 -0.54
C SER A 140 4.06 33.79 -0.18
N ALA A 141 3.23 33.28 -1.10
CA ALA A 141 2.66 31.94 -1.00
C ALA A 141 3.75 30.86 -1.16
N GLY A 142 3.55 29.75 -0.46
CA GLY A 142 4.34 28.53 -0.63
C GLY A 142 3.81 27.70 -1.79
N PHE A 143 4.70 27.13 -2.60
CA PHE A 143 4.35 26.22 -3.69
C PHE A 143 5.35 25.08 -3.77
N SER A 144 4.88 23.88 -4.06
CA SER A 144 5.71 22.72 -4.37
C SER A 144 5.16 21.96 -5.56
N ILE A 145 6.04 21.51 -6.45
CA ILE A 145 5.75 20.53 -7.49
C ILE A 145 6.77 19.39 -7.38
N ASN A 146 6.30 18.15 -7.53
CA ASN A 146 7.11 16.94 -7.49
C ASN A 146 6.67 16.04 -8.65
N LEU A 147 7.60 15.76 -9.56
CA LEU A 147 7.37 14.96 -10.76
C LEU A 147 8.32 13.77 -10.72
N ALA A 148 7.81 12.56 -10.94
CA ALA A 148 8.62 11.36 -10.94
C ALA A 148 8.06 10.30 -11.91
N GLY A 149 8.96 9.45 -12.39
CA GLY A 149 8.64 8.29 -13.21
C GLY A 149 9.43 7.05 -12.79
N LEU A 150 8.83 5.89 -13.07
CA LEU A 150 9.40 4.56 -12.94
C LEU A 150 9.21 3.82 -14.27
N GLN A 151 10.27 3.20 -14.77
CA GLN A 151 10.28 2.34 -15.95
C GLN A 151 11.08 1.08 -15.61
N GLY A 152 10.45 -0.09 -15.62
CA GLY A 152 11.15 -1.37 -15.51
C GLY A 152 10.80 -2.28 -16.67
N ASP A 153 11.80 -2.87 -17.29
CA ASP A 153 11.66 -3.83 -18.38
C ASP A 153 12.11 -5.22 -17.89
N ASP A 154 11.32 -6.27 -18.19
CA ASP A 154 11.53 -7.66 -17.73
C ASP A 154 11.60 -7.84 -16.19
N VAL A 155 10.86 -7.00 -15.45
CA VAL A 155 10.81 -7.03 -13.98
C VAL A 155 10.19 -8.33 -13.48
N GLU A 156 10.92 -9.09 -12.68
CA GLU A 156 10.43 -10.35 -12.11
C GLU A 156 9.33 -10.10 -11.08
N ALA A 157 8.14 -10.65 -11.35
CA ALA A 157 6.94 -10.59 -10.55
C ALA A 157 6.87 -11.76 -9.55
N ARG A 158 5.68 -12.04 -9.01
CA ARG A 158 5.45 -13.24 -8.20
C ARG A 158 5.39 -14.48 -9.12
N GLU A 159 5.85 -15.63 -8.60
CA GLU A 159 5.76 -16.95 -9.28
C GLU A 159 6.49 -17.04 -10.64
N GLY A 160 7.49 -16.18 -10.86
CA GLY A 160 8.39 -16.25 -12.02
C GLY A 160 7.86 -15.61 -13.30
N ALA A 161 6.66 -15.02 -13.28
CA ALA A 161 6.19 -14.14 -14.33
C ALA A 161 7.12 -12.92 -14.44
N ARG A 162 7.22 -12.34 -15.65
CA ARG A 162 8.02 -11.13 -15.90
C ARG A 162 7.22 -10.13 -16.72
N GLY A 163 7.56 -8.85 -16.56
CA GLY A 163 6.75 -7.81 -17.17
C GLY A 163 7.41 -6.44 -17.29
N GLU A 164 6.67 -5.53 -17.91
CA GLU A 164 7.02 -4.11 -17.97
C GLU A 164 6.20 -3.36 -16.91
N ASP A 165 6.85 -2.54 -16.07
CA ASP A 165 6.22 -1.69 -15.04
C ASP A 165 6.47 -0.22 -15.42
N ARG A 166 5.42 0.55 -15.66
CA ARG A 166 5.48 1.97 -16.00
C ARG A 166 4.63 2.75 -15.01
N GLN A 167 5.21 3.75 -14.35
CA GLN A 167 4.45 4.68 -13.51
C GLN A 167 4.90 6.12 -13.73
N GLY A 168 3.96 7.03 -13.91
CA GLY A 168 4.15 8.47 -13.77
C GLY A 168 3.43 9.00 -12.53
N SER A 169 4.01 9.98 -11.84
CA SER A 169 3.33 10.69 -10.75
C SER A 169 3.66 12.18 -10.79
N ALA A 170 2.63 13.02 -10.77
CA ALA A 170 2.72 14.47 -10.70
C ALA A 170 1.95 14.99 -9.48
N ILE A 171 2.65 15.60 -8.53
CA ILE A 171 2.10 15.99 -7.21
C ILE A 171 2.42 17.47 -6.98
N ALA A 172 1.41 18.29 -6.77
CA ALA A 172 1.52 19.71 -6.50
C ALA A 172 0.85 20.10 -5.17
N SER A 173 1.35 21.15 -4.52
CA SER A 173 0.60 21.85 -3.47
C SER A 173 0.94 23.32 -3.37
N PHE A 174 -0.05 24.12 -2.99
CA PHE A 174 0.00 25.57 -2.77
C PHE A 174 -0.46 25.87 -1.33
N ASN A 175 0.23 26.78 -0.64
CA ASN A 175 -0.07 27.16 0.74
C ASN A 175 -0.06 28.69 0.86
N TYR A 176 -1.13 29.28 1.43
CA TYR A 176 -1.19 30.71 1.69
C TYR A 176 -2.21 31.05 2.78
N ARG A 177 -1.77 31.70 3.86
CA ARG A 177 -2.61 32.25 4.95
C ARG A 177 -3.61 31.24 5.50
N GLY A 178 -3.10 30.06 5.86
CA GLY A 178 -3.90 28.95 6.40
C GLY A 178 -4.70 28.18 5.35
N TRP A 179 -4.69 28.58 4.06
CA TRP A 179 -5.19 27.74 2.98
C TRP A 179 -4.11 26.79 2.47
N ARG A 180 -4.50 25.55 2.21
CA ARG A 180 -3.69 24.49 1.61
C ARG A 180 -4.47 23.85 0.49
N LEU A 181 -3.95 23.94 -0.72
CA LEU A 181 -4.44 23.20 -1.88
C LEU A 181 -3.40 22.15 -2.21
N SER A 182 -3.82 20.91 -2.45
CA SER A 182 -2.97 19.87 -3.02
C SER A 182 -3.71 19.14 -4.13
N GLY A 183 -2.99 18.79 -5.18
CA GLY A 183 -3.49 18.01 -6.31
C GLY A 183 -2.43 17.00 -6.73
N GLN A 184 -2.85 15.79 -7.08
CA GLN A 184 -1.95 14.71 -7.43
C GLN A 184 -2.60 13.79 -8.46
N ILE A 185 -1.83 13.46 -9.50
CA ILE A 185 -2.19 12.53 -10.54
C ILE A 185 -1.12 11.44 -10.57
N ILE A 186 -1.55 10.19 -10.60
CA ILE A 186 -0.69 9.02 -10.70
C ILE A 186 -1.28 8.11 -11.77
N ASP A 187 -0.45 7.73 -12.74
CA ASP A 187 -0.80 6.86 -13.85
C ASP A 187 0.17 5.67 -13.82
N ARG A 188 -0.35 4.44 -13.90
CA ARG A 188 0.46 3.22 -13.87
C ARG A 188 -0.07 2.19 -14.86
N GLU A 189 0.82 1.66 -15.70
CA GLU A 189 0.58 0.52 -16.59
C GLU A 189 1.57 -0.60 -16.27
N TYR A 190 1.07 -1.83 -16.15
CA TYR A 190 1.88 -3.03 -15.98
C TYR A 190 1.49 -4.10 -17.00
N GLU A 191 2.45 -4.68 -17.72
CA GLU A 191 2.22 -5.83 -18.61
C GLU A 191 2.88 -7.12 -18.08
N HIS A 192 2.11 -8.17 -17.77
CA HIS A 192 2.66 -9.51 -17.49
C HIS A 192 2.84 -10.35 -18.74
N ARG A 193 3.91 -11.13 -18.77
CA ARG A 193 4.19 -12.19 -19.74
C ARG A 193 4.44 -13.51 -18.99
N ASN A 194 3.81 -14.59 -19.44
CA ASN A 194 3.92 -15.95 -18.90
C ASN A 194 3.56 -16.08 -17.40
N LEU A 195 2.31 -15.79 -17.04
CA LEU A 195 1.75 -16.20 -15.74
C LEU A 195 1.86 -17.73 -15.60
N ALA A 196 2.29 -18.22 -14.44
CA ALA A 196 2.53 -19.65 -14.23
C ALA A 196 1.24 -20.47 -14.45
N ASN A 197 1.23 -21.28 -15.51
CA ASN A 197 0.11 -22.10 -16.01
C ASN A 197 -0.98 -21.37 -16.82
N SER A 198 -0.75 -20.16 -17.35
CA SER A 198 -1.58 -19.60 -18.43
C SER A 198 -0.76 -18.95 -19.55
N ASN A 199 -1.16 -19.21 -20.81
CA ASN A 199 -0.61 -18.53 -21.99
C ASN A 199 -1.28 -17.16 -22.19
N GLN A 200 -1.57 -16.43 -21.11
CA GLN A 200 -2.21 -15.12 -21.16
C GLN A 200 -1.25 -14.05 -20.66
N ASN A 201 -0.96 -13.10 -21.54
CA ASN A 201 -0.43 -11.80 -21.13
C ASN A 201 -1.59 -11.02 -20.48
N ALA A 202 -1.28 -10.26 -19.43
CA ALA A 202 -2.26 -9.46 -18.72
C ALA A 202 -1.73 -8.05 -18.51
N THR A 203 -2.39 -7.07 -19.13
CA THR A 203 -2.14 -5.65 -18.86
C THR A 203 -3.05 -5.19 -17.72
N VAL A 204 -2.47 -4.46 -16.77
CA VAL A 204 -3.16 -3.75 -15.70
C VAL A 204 -2.91 -2.26 -15.88
N LYS A 205 -3.96 -1.44 -15.78
CA LYS A 205 -3.89 0.02 -15.80
C LYS A 205 -4.54 0.56 -14.56
N GLU A 206 -3.91 1.54 -13.91
CA GLU A 206 -4.39 2.23 -12.72
C GLU A 206 -4.13 3.72 -12.88
N TYR A 207 -5.17 4.46 -13.29
CA TYR A 207 -5.18 5.92 -13.22
C TYR A 207 -5.77 6.35 -11.87
N THR A 208 -5.20 7.37 -11.25
CA THR A 208 -5.73 7.95 -10.01
C THR A 208 -5.47 9.44 -10.00
N GLU A 209 -6.53 10.20 -9.76
CA GLU A 209 -6.45 11.63 -9.49
C GLU A 209 -7.03 11.94 -8.10
N ALA A 210 -6.38 12.82 -7.36
CA ALA A 210 -6.88 13.27 -6.07
C ALA A 210 -6.57 14.74 -5.83
N PHE A 211 -7.44 15.43 -5.10
CA PHE A 211 -7.17 16.77 -4.61
C PHE A 211 -7.68 16.95 -3.17
N GLU A 212 -7.09 17.91 -2.46
CA GLU A 212 -7.62 18.43 -1.19
C GLU A 212 -7.55 19.95 -1.21
N ILE A 213 -8.63 20.60 -0.77
CA ILE A 213 -8.65 22.01 -0.40
C ILE A 213 -8.97 22.08 1.09
N ARG A 214 -8.03 22.59 1.88
CA ARG A 214 -8.13 22.74 3.33
C ARG A 214 -7.90 24.19 3.75
N HIS A 215 -8.67 24.64 4.73
CA HIS A 215 -8.39 25.87 5.48
C HIS A 215 -8.26 25.54 6.96
N ASP A 216 -7.08 25.81 7.52
CA ASP A 216 -6.81 25.78 8.96
C ASP A 216 -6.95 27.20 9.54
N VAL A 217 -7.66 27.33 10.67
CA VAL A 217 -7.99 28.60 11.33
C VAL A 217 -7.63 28.53 12.82
N GLU A 218 -6.65 29.33 13.21
CA GLU A 218 -6.31 29.54 14.63
C GLU A 218 -7.37 30.43 15.30
N MET A 219 -7.81 30.03 16.48
CA MET A 219 -8.83 30.69 17.29
C MET A 219 -8.22 31.20 18.61
N SER A 220 -9.00 31.95 19.40
CA SER A 220 -8.58 32.29 20.76
C SER A 220 -8.42 31.04 21.64
N ASN A 221 -7.52 31.11 22.61
CA ASN A 221 -7.19 30.02 23.55
C ASN A 221 -6.59 28.76 22.87
N GLU A 222 -5.67 28.95 21.91
CA GLU A 222 -4.88 27.88 21.25
C GLU A 222 -5.71 26.79 20.53
N ALA A 223 -7.02 27.02 20.34
CA ALA A 223 -7.87 26.13 19.56
C ALA A 223 -7.63 26.34 18.06
N VAL A 224 -7.64 25.25 17.29
CA VAL A 224 -7.50 25.26 15.84
C VAL A 224 -8.70 24.54 15.24
N ALA A 225 -9.50 25.27 14.45
CA ALA A 225 -10.55 24.71 13.62
C ALA A 225 -10.00 24.46 12.21
N ALA A 226 -10.50 23.44 11.53
CA ALA A 226 -10.20 23.22 10.13
C ALA A 226 -11.42 22.75 9.34
N LEU A 227 -11.53 23.21 8.10
CA LEU A 227 -12.51 22.74 7.12
C LEU A 227 -11.77 22.28 5.88
N TYR A 228 -12.08 21.08 5.37
CA TYR A 228 -11.46 20.59 4.14
C TYR A 228 -12.35 19.68 3.31
N VAL A 229 -12.17 19.77 2.00
CA VAL A 229 -12.82 18.92 1.00
C VAL A 229 -11.74 18.17 0.23
N SER A 230 -11.83 16.84 0.23
CA SER A 230 -10.93 15.97 -0.52
C SER A 230 -11.71 15.15 -1.55
N TYR A 231 -11.14 14.99 -2.75
CA TYR A 231 -11.65 14.15 -3.83
C TYR A 231 -10.60 13.09 -4.20
N LEU A 232 -11.07 11.90 -4.57
CA LEU A 232 -10.29 10.81 -5.13
C LEU A 232 -11.10 10.17 -6.26
N GLY A 233 -10.61 10.24 -7.50
CA GLY A 233 -11.09 9.50 -8.66
C GLY A 233 -10.10 8.39 -9.03
N ASN A 234 -10.60 7.24 -9.48
CA ASN A 234 -9.77 6.11 -9.87
C ASN A 234 -10.41 5.30 -11.00
N ASP A 235 -9.65 5.11 -12.07
CA ASP A 235 -9.92 4.15 -13.13
C ASP A 235 -8.93 2.99 -13.04
N TYR A 236 -9.43 1.77 -13.19
CA TYR A 236 -8.66 0.54 -13.08
C TYR A 236 -9.13 -0.47 -14.13
N GLU A 237 -8.21 -0.97 -14.95
CA GLU A 237 -8.45 -2.07 -15.88
C GLU A 237 -7.47 -3.22 -15.56
N ALA A 238 -7.94 -4.46 -15.53
CA ALA A 238 -7.11 -5.65 -15.35
C ALA A 238 -7.60 -6.79 -16.25
N GLY A 239 -7.08 -6.84 -17.48
CA GLY A 239 -7.55 -7.75 -18.52
C GLY A 239 -9.00 -7.45 -18.93
N ALA A 240 -9.95 -8.20 -18.38
CA ALA A 240 -11.39 -7.98 -18.58
C ALA A 240 -12.07 -7.27 -17.40
N GLN A 241 -11.48 -7.26 -16.20
CA GLN A 241 -12.03 -6.53 -15.05
C GLN A 241 -11.83 -5.02 -15.25
N ARG A 242 -12.87 -4.22 -14.95
CA ARG A 242 -12.89 -2.76 -15.07
C ARG A 242 -13.56 -2.12 -13.86
N PHE A 243 -13.06 -0.98 -13.42
CA PHE A 243 -13.64 -0.14 -12.38
C PHE A 243 -13.36 1.33 -12.72
N SER A 244 -14.39 2.17 -12.68
CA SER A 244 -14.29 3.62 -12.76
C SER A 244 -15.21 4.22 -11.71
N GLY A 245 -14.70 5.17 -10.93
CA GLY A 245 -15.47 5.80 -9.88
C GLY A 245 -14.69 6.82 -9.07
N HIS A 246 -15.42 7.62 -8.31
CA HIS A 246 -14.88 8.72 -7.54
C HIS A 246 -15.59 8.92 -6.19
N ILE A 247 -14.91 9.58 -5.25
CA ILE A 247 -15.46 9.93 -3.95
C ILE A 247 -15.02 11.33 -3.50
N LEU A 248 -16.02 12.15 -3.18
CA LEU A 248 -15.87 13.46 -2.55
C LEU A 248 -16.13 13.32 -1.04
N ARG A 249 -15.26 13.89 -0.21
CA ARG A 249 -15.38 13.89 1.26
C ARG A 249 -15.26 15.32 1.79
N GLY A 250 -16.28 15.80 2.48
CA GLY A 250 -16.26 17.04 3.25
C GLY A 250 -16.02 16.76 4.72
N ASN A 251 -15.08 17.48 5.34
CA ASN A 251 -14.61 17.24 6.69
C ASN A 251 -14.49 18.55 7.47
N ALA A 252 -14.74 18.47 8.78
CA ALA A 252 -14.55 19.53 9.75
C ALA A 252 -13.82 18.99 10.98
N GLU A 253 -12.86 19.76 11.51
CA GLU A 253 -12.11 19.40 12.72
C GLU A 253 -12.06 20.58 13.68
N LEU A 254 -12.02 20.27 14.99
CA LEU A 254 -11.70 21.23 16.04
C LEU A 254 -10.75 20.56 17.04
N ALA A 255 -9.50 21.00 17.05
CA ALA A 255 -8.54 20.70 18.11
C ALA A 255 -8.61 21.83 19.15
N TRP A 256 -8.91 21.51 20.41
CA TRP A 256 -9.17 22.49 21.45
C TRP A 256 -8.53 22.05 22.79
N PRO A 257 -7.54 22.79 23.32
CA PRO A 257 -7.07 22.61 24.70
C PRO A 257 -8.12 23.16 25.69
N ILE A 258 -9.16 22.37 25.95
CA ILE A 258 -10.34 22.75 26.74
C ILE A 258 -10.03 23.18 28.18
N MET A 259 -8.96 22.63 28.77
CA MET A 259 -8.43 22.96 30.10
C MET A 259 -7.03 22.39 30.28
N ALA A 260 -6.32 22.77 31.35
CA ALA A 260 -4.94 22.33 31.59
C ALA A 260 -4.81 20.79 31.55
N GLY A 261 -3.87 20.30 30.73
CA GLY A 261 -3.61 18.88 30.51
C GLY A 261 -4.58 18.18 29.55
N HIS A 262 -5.76 18.75 29.24
CA HIS A 262 -6.74 18.16 28.33
C HIS A 262 -6.66 18.76 26.93
N ARG A 263 -6.66 17.90 25.91
CA ARG A 263 -6.61 18.25 24.49
C ARG A 263 -7.67 17.46 23.75
N LEU A 264 -8.80 18.11 23.55
CA LEU A 264 -9.96 17.58 22.85
C LEU A 264 -9.76 17.73 21.34
N LEU A 265 -10.09 16.68 20.59
CA LEU A 265 -10.24 16.69 19.14
C LEU A 265 -11.67 16.23 18.82
N LEU A 266 -12.41 17.07 18.11
CA LEU A 266 -13.69 16.72 17.48
C LEU A 266 -13.47 16.67 15.96
N GLN A 267 -14.04 15.68 15.28
CA GLN A 267 -14.06 15.63 13.82
C GLN A 267 -15.45 15.22 13.32
N GLY A 268 -15.91 15.85 12.24
CA GLY A 268 -17.09 15.47 11.48
C GLY A 268 -16.70 15.19 10.03
N SER A 269 -17.24 14.12 9.45
CA SER A 269 -16.93 13.68 8.09
C SER A 269 -18.22 13.25 7.37
N TYR A 270 -18.40 13.73 6.14
CA TYR A 270 -19.47 13.32 5.23
C TYR A 270 -18.87 13.01 3.86
N SER A 271 -19.22 11.85 3.30
CA SER A 271 -18.64 11.30 2.08
C SER A 271 -19.73 10.89 1.11
N PHE A 272 -19.52 11.19 -0.17
CA PHE A 272 -20.35 10.77 -1.28
C PHE A 272 -19.45 10.11 -2.34
N ALA A 273 -19.70 8.83 -2.61
CA ALA A 273 -19.05 8.09 -3.69
C ALA A 273 -20.04 7.83 -4.82
N HIS A 274 -19.54 7.89 -6.05
CA HIS A 274 -20.22 7.45 -7.26
C HIS A 274 -19.31 6.47 -7.98
N ILE A 275 -19.87 5.37 -8.46
CA ILE A 275 -19.17 4.33 -9.20
C ILE A 275 -19.84 4.24 -10.57
N ASP A 276 -19.16 4.82 -11.55
CA ASP A 276 -19.62 4.98 -12.92
C ASP A 276 -19.71 3.61 -13.62
N GLU A 277 -18.66 2.78 -13.54
CA GLU A 277 -18.63 1.38 -13.99
C GLU A 277 -17.91 0.48 -12.97
N ALA A 278 -18.43 -0.72 -12.72
CA ALA A 278 -17.72 -1.80 -12.04
C ALA A 278 -18.10 -3.16 -12.65
N PHE A 279 -17.19 -3.70 -13.47
CA PHE A 279 -17.34 -4.97 -14.15
C PHE A 279 -16.23 -5.97 -13.76
N GLN A 280 -16.59 -7.20 -13.37
CA GLN A 280 -15.65 -8.30 -13.13
C GLN A 280 -16.22 -9.63 -13.66
N PRO A 281 -15.49 -10.37 -14.50
CA PRO A 281 -15.97 -11.63 -15.05
C PRO A 281 -16.11 -12.71 -13.98
N GLY A 282 -17.19 -13.50 -14.06
CA GLY A 282 -17.54 -14.56 -13.12
C GLY A 282 -16.58 -15.74 -13.20
N PHE A 283 -16.13 -16.24 -12.04
CA PHE A 283 -15.23 -17.39 -11.98
C PHE A 283 -15.96 -18.69 -11.64
N GLY A 284 -15.60 -19.80 -12.32
CA GLY A 284 -16.05 -21.15 -11.97
C GLY A 284 -17.54 -21.43 -12.22
N GLY A 285 -18.22 -20.62 -13.05
CA GLY A 285 -19.66 -20.74 -13.31
C GLY A 285 -20.54 -19.85 -12.43
N ASN A 286 -19.94 -19.00 -11.59
CA ASN A 286 -20.62 -17.82 -11.05
C ASN A 286 -20.97 -16.84 -12.18
N PRO A 287 -22.02 -16.01 -12.04
CA PRO A 287 -22.31 -14.94 -13.00
C PRO A 287 -21.22 -13.86 -12.97
N ASP A 288 -21.13 -13.09 -14.05
CA ASP A 288 -20.36 -11.84 -14.08
C ASP A 288 -20.95 -10.81 -13.10
N VAL A 289 -20.09 -9.99 -12.50
CA VAL A 289 -20.49 -8.78 -11.80
C VAL A 289 -20.46 -7.65 -12.82
N ASP A 290 -21.61 -7.02 -13.06
CA ASP A 290 -21.77 -5.85 -13.91
C ASP A 290 -22.69 -4.88 -13.17
N GLN A 291 -22.15 -3.74 -12.73
CA GLN A 291 -22.81 -2.75 -11.89
C GLN A 291 -22.36 -1.35 -12.32
N ASN A 292 -23.30 -0.42 -12.50
CA ASN A 292 -23.05 0.92 -13.04
C ASN A 292 -23.94 1.94 -12.30
N ASP A 293 -23.60 3.23 -12.36
CA ASP A 293 -24.33 4.33 -11.71
C ASP A 293 -24.53 4.18 -10.17
N ILE A 294 -23.67 3.43 -9.47
CA ILE A 294 -23.87 3.11 -8.05
C ILE A 294 -23.46 4.29 -7.16
N ASN A 295 -24.42 4.80 -6.38
CA ASN A 295 -24.24 5.91 -5.47
C ASN A 295 -24.14 5.41 -4.01
N ARG A 296 -23.11 5.83 -3.26
CA ARG A 296 -22.90 5.43 -1.86
C ARG A 296 -22.65 6.66 -0.99
N ARG A 297 -23.11 6.63 0.26
CA ARG A 297 -22.99 7.74 1.23
C ARG A 297 -22.54 7.22 2.58
N TYR A 298 -21.59 7.91 3.17
CA TYR A 298 -21.03 7.58 4.49
C TYR A 298 -20.94 8.86 5.30
N TYR A 299 -21.31 8.80 6.58
CA TYR A 299 -21.01 9.89 7.50
C TYR A 299 -20.50 9.35 8.82
N GLY A 300 -19.66 10.13 9.49
CA GLY A 300 -19.11 9.74 10.78
C GLY A 300 -18.58 10.91 11.58
N ILE A 301 -18.72 10.79 12.89
CA ILE A 301 -18.39 11.82 13.88
C ILE A 301 -17.49 11.17 14.92
N SER A 302 -16.35 11.80 15.20
CA SER A 302 -15.41 11.35 16.22
C SER A 302 -15.15 12.40 17.29
N MET A 303 -14.86 11.90 18.49
CA MET A 303 -14.42 12.66 19.64
C MET A 303 -13.24 11.92 20.27
N GLN A 304 -12.14 12.60 20.53
CA GLN A 304 -11.01 12.05 21.29
C GLN A 304 -10.45 13.11 22.23
N ASP A 305 -10.38 12.81 23.52
CA ASP A 305 -9.64 13.61 24.50
C ASP A 305 -8.30 12.95 24.81
N GLN A 306 -7.22 13.73 24.76
CA GLN A 306 -5.94 13.38 25.36
C GLN A 306 -5.80 14.15 26.69
N TYR A 307 -5.77 13.41 27.80
CA TYR A 307 -5.50 13.95 29.13
C TYR A 307 -4.08 13.57 29.60
N ASP A 308 -3.22 14.56 29.70
CA ASP A 308 -1.92 14.47 30.34
C ASP A 308 -2.10 14.60 31.87
N ILE A 309 -2.34 13.46 32.53
CA ILE A 309 -2.59 13.35 33.98
C ILE A 309 -1.36 13.83 34.78
N THR A 310 -0.16 13.56 34.27
CA THR A 310 1.11 14.14 34.71
C THR A 310 2.06 14.25 33.52
N ASP A 311 3.17 14.98 33.68
CA ASP A 311 4.29 15.08 32.71
C ASP A 311 4.85 13.71 32.23
N ARG A 312 4.48 12.62 32.92
CA ARG A 312 4.90 11.24 32.62
C ARG A 312 3.75 10.30 32.28
N LEU A 313 2.47 10.67 32.46
CA LEU A 313 1.32 9.81 32.21
C LEU A 313 0.27 10.52 31.36
N THR A 314 0.17 10.10 30.10
CA THR A 314 -0.89 10.51 29.18
C THR A 314 -1.92 9.39 29.05
N VAL A 315 -3.19 9.73 29.18
CA VAL A 315 -4.33 8.88 28.78
C VAL A 315 -5.00 9.50 27.55
N THR A 316 -5.52 8.66 26.67
CA THR A 316 -6.29 9.08 25.50
C THR A 316 -7.54 8.22 25.41
N ALA A 317 -8.71 8.84 25.51
CA ALA A 317 -10.00 8.21 25.32
C ALA A 317 -10.67 8.78 24.07
N GLY A 318 -11.32 7.94 23.27
CA GLY A 318 -12.02 8.40 22.09
C GLY A 318 -13.08 7.42 21.61
N LEU A 319 -14.03 7.98 20.86
CA LEU A 319 -15.18 7.30 20.30
C LEU A 319 -15.43 7.84 18.90
N ARG A 320 -15.82 6.96 17.97
CA ARG A 320 -16.34 7.36 16.66
C ARG A 320 -17.65 6.65 16.39
N PHE A 321 -18.60 7.38 15.84
CA PHE A 321 -19.79 6.85 15.18
C PHE A 321 -19.57 6.91 13.66
N ASP A 322 -19.93 5.85 12.94
CA ASP A 322 -19.96 5.76 11.48
C ASP A 322 -21.31 5.16 11.05
N HIS A 323 -21.95 5.75 10.04
CA HIS A 323 -23.14 5.23 9.36
C HIS A 323 -22.86 5.10 7.85
N ARG A 324 -23.45 4.09 7.21
CA ARG A 324 -23.32 3.82 5.78
C ARG A 324 -24.66 3.46 5.15
N ASP A 325 -25.17 4.35 4.30
CA ASP A 325 -26.43 4.18 3.56
C ASP A 325 -26.42 2.91 2.69
N ASP A 326 -25.25 2.48 2.20
CA ASP A 326 -25.09 1.34 1.30
C ASP A 326 -25.17 -0.04 1.98
N LEU A 327 -25.23 -0.06 3.32
CA LEU A 327 -25.27 -1.29 4.13
C LEU A 327 -26.36 -1.25 5.23
N ASP A 328 -27.13 -0.15 5.33
CA ASP A 328 -28.03 0.18 6.46
C ASP A 328 -27.38 -0.10 7.84
N TYR A 329 -26.10 0.29 7.97
CA TYR A 329 -25.24 -0.15 9.05
C TYR A 329 -24.62 1.01 9.84
N GLU A 330 -24.74 0.91 11.16
CA GLU A 330 -24.18 1.84 12.14
C GLU A 330 -23.10 1.17 12.98
N ARG A 331 -21.98 1.88 13.20
CA ARG A 331 -20.90 1.42 14.07
C ARG A 331 -20.52 2.48 15.08
N ILE A 332 -20.44 2.06 16.34
CA ILE A 332 -19.66 2.76 17.37
C ILE A 332 -18.30 2.05 17.51
N THR A 333 -17.22 2.83 17.48
CA THR A 333 -15.83 2.35 17.56
C THR A 333 -15.11 3.01 18.75
N PRO A 334 -14.92 2.31 19.89
CA PRO A 334 -14.23 2.84 21.06
C PRO A 334 -12.70 2.67 21.02
N ARG A 335 -12.00 3.59 21.68
CA ARG A 335 -10.54 3.61 21.84
C ARG A 335 -10.14 4.16 23.21
N LEU A 336 -9.29 3.43 23.92
CA LEU A 336 -8.69 3.87 25.19
C LEU A 336 -7.21 3.46 25.22
N SER A 337 -6.30 4.39 25.47
CA SER A 337 -4.88 4.07 25.65
C SER A 337 -4.20 4.89 26.72
N ALA A 338 -3.23 4.29 27.41
CA ALA A 338 -2.39 4.96 28.39
C ALA A 338 -0.92 4.80 28.00
N VAL A 339 -0.16 5.90 28.05
CA VAL A 339 1.28 5.95 27.78
C VAL A 339 1.96 6.48 29.05
N TRP A 340 2.83 5.67 29.65
CA TRP A 340 3.48 5.99 30.92
C TRP A 340 5.00 5.94 30.78
N ARG A 341 5.65 7.09 30.97
CA ARG A 341 7.11 7.23 31.05
C ARG A 341 7.57 6.96 32.48
N ILE A 342 7.82 5.69 32.80
CA ILE A 342 8.30 5.25 34.12
C ILE A 342 9.66 5.90 34.41
N THR A 343 10.54 5.88 33.41
CA THR A 343 11.80 6.63 33.38
C THR A 343 11.93 7.28 32.01
N ASP A 344 12.96 8.11 31.83
CA ASP A 344 13.20 8.79 30.55
C ASP A 344 13.56 7.79 29.42
N GLN A 345 14.05 6.60 29.80
CA GLN A 345 14.38 5.45 28.93
C GLN A 345 13.30 4.35 28.87
N HIS A 346 12.27 4.39 29.72
CA HIS A 346 11.27 3.31 29.83
C HIS A 346 9.85 3.82 29.68
N ILE A 347 9.24 3.51 28.54
CA ILE A 347 7.86 3.88 28.20
C ILE A 347 7.02 2.61 28.15
N PHE A 348 6.06 2.49 29.08
CA PHE A 348 5.01 1.48 29.01
C PHE A 348 3.82 2.02 28.22
N LYS A 349 3.17 1.16 27.41
CA LYS A 349 1.90 1.49 26.75
C LYS A 349 0.87 0.36 26.90
N ALA A 350 -0.32 0.72 27.37
CA ALA A 350 -1.54 -0.08 27.22
C ALA A 350 -2.47 0.56 26.18
N GLN A 351 -3.23 -0.26 25.43
CA GLN A 351 -4.29 0.20 24.53
C GLN A 351 -5.36 -0.88 24.36
N TYR A 352 -6.62 -0.50 24.60
CA TYR A 352 -7.79 -1.16 24.04
C TYR A 352 -8.30 -0.29 22.88
N ALA A 353 -8.58 -0.90 21.74
CA ALA A 353 -9.22 -0.22 20.63
C ALA A 353 -9.88 -1.24 19.73
N GLU A 354 -11.11 -0.97 19.32
CA GLU A 354 -11.76 -1.75 18.28
C GLU A 354 -11.28 -1.25 16.91
N GLY A 355 -11.12 -2.18 15.97
CA GLY A 355 -10.95 -1.87 14.56
C GLY A 355 -12.29 -1.99 13.87
N TYR A 356 -12.63 -1.01 13.04
CA TYR A 356 -13.73 -1.11 12.08
C TYR A 356 -13.16 -1.08 10.66
N ARG A 357 -13.74 -1.88 9.76
CA ARG A 357 -13.48 -1.90 8.33
C ARG A 357 -14.83 -2.13 7.63
N ALA A 358 -15.28 -1.16 6.84
CA ALA A 358 -16.42 -1.38 5.97
C ALA A 358 -16.01 -2.30 4.79
N PRO A 359 -16.90 -3.18 4.31
CA PRO A 359 -16.71 -3.89 3.05
C PRO A 359 -16.42 -2.94 1.87
N THR A 360 -15.47 -3.31 1.03
CA THR A 360 -15.19 -2.62 -0.24
C THR A 360 -16.22 -3.03 -1.30
N PHE A 361 -16.28 -2.34 -2.44
CA PHE A 361 -17.26 -2.67 -3.47
C PHE A 361 -17.19 -4.15 -3.91
N TRP A 362 -15.99 -4.64 -4.22
CA TRP A 362 -15.75 -6.03 -4.64
C TRP A 362 -15.98 -7.10 -3.55
N GLU A 363 -16.23 -6.67 -2.30
CA GLU A 363 -16.62 -7.56 -1.19
C GLU A 363 -18.14 -7.58 -0.98
N ILE A 364 -18.85 -6.52 -1.37
CA ILE A 364 -20.32 -6.48 -1.40
C ILE A 364 -20.84 -7.20 -2.66
N TYR A 365 -20.13 -7.05 -3.77
CA TYR A 365 -20.43 -7.70 -5.06
C TYR A 365 -19.30 -8.65 -5.48
N PRO A 366 -19.10 -9.80 -4.80
CA PRO A 366 -18.02 -10.73 -5.12
C PRO A 366 -18.36 -11.62 -6.33
N ALA A 367 -17.53 -11.63 -7.37
CA ALA A 367 -17.63 -12.56 -8.51
C ALA A 367 -17.36 -14.05 -8.16
N ASN A 368 -17.21 -14.36 -6.87
CA ASN A 368 -17.05 -15.71 -6.34
C ASN A 368 -17.90 -15.88 -5.07
N THR A 369 -19.01 -16.61 -5.20
CA THR A 369 -20.02 -16.85 -4.14
C THR A 369 -19.54 -17.69 -2.95
N ALA A 370 -18.28 -18.15 -2.95
CA ALA A 370 -17.71 -18.94 -1.86
C ALA A 370 -17.50 -18.19 -0.53
N ILE A 371 -17.72 -16.87 -0.49
CA ILE A 371 -17.67 -16.05 0.72
C ILE A 371 -19.00 -15.30 0.88
N ASP A 372 -19.92 -15.90 1.63
CA ASP A 372 -21.05 -15.20 2.24
C ASP A 372 -20.51 -14.29 3.36
N ILE A 373 -20.71 -12.97 3.22
CA ILE A 373 -20.21 -11.92 4.13
C ILE A 373 -21.41 -11.15 4.67
N ASP A 374 -22.23 -11.79 5.51
CA ASP A 374 -23.23 -11.09 6.32
C ASP A 374 -22.55 -9.99 7.18
N PRO A 375 -22.81 -8.69 6.92
CA PRO A 375 -22.16 -7.59 7.64
C PRO A 375 -22.48 -7.60 9.14
N ALA A 376 -23.67 -8.09 9.53
CA ALA A 376 -24.10 -8.16 10.92
C ALA A 376 -23.39 -9.26 11.73
N ASN A 377 -22.78 -10.25 11.05
CA ASN A 377 -22.12 -11.38 11.69
C ASN A 377 -20.59 -11.28 11.79
N ILE A 378 -19.96 -10.18 11.34
CA ILE A 378 -18.50 -9.94 11.49
C ILE A 378 -18.17 -9.50 12.94
N HIS A 379 -18.54 -10.31 13.93
CA HIS A 379 -18.46 -10.02 15.36
C HIS A 379 -17.84 -11.20 16.13
N THR A 380 -16.58 -11.58 15.84
CA THR A 380 -15.59 -12.17 16.79
C THR A 380 -14.32 -12.67 16.07
N PRO A 381 -13.15 -12.69 16.74
CA PRO A 381 -11.99 -13.48 16.29
C PRO A 381 -12.27 -15.00 16.24
N ASP A 382 -13.22 -15.49 17.05
CA ASP A 382 -13.54 -16.91 17.21
C ASP A 382 -14.07 -17.58 15.94
N GLN A 383 -14.77 -16.86 15.06
CA GLN A 383 -15.23 -17.43 13.78
C GLN A 383 -14.04 -17.80 12.87
N ALA A 384 -12.99 -16.97 12.86
CA ALA A 384 -11.75 -17.30 12.16
C ALA A 384 -11.04 -18.49 12.82
N ALA A 385 -10.93 -18.50 14.16
CA ALA A 385 -10.30 -19.59 14.91
C ALA A 385 -11.02 -20.94 14.73
N ARG A 386 -12.36 -20.96 14.65
CA ARG A 386 -13.14 -22.20 14.40
C ARG A 386 -12.93 -22.73 12.98
N ARG A 387 -12.75 -21.87 11.96
CA ARG A 387 -12.42 -22.34 10.60
C ARG A 387 -11.04 -23.02 10.52
N TRP A 388 -10.07 -22.65 11.36
CA TRP A 388 -8.78 -23.37 11.44
C TRP A 388 -8.92 -24.83 11.90
N GLN A 389 -9.91 -25.16 12.73
CA GLN A 389 -10.16 -26.56 13.16
C GLN A 389 -10.85 -27.41 12.09
N ALA A 390 -11.42 -26.80 11.04
CA ALA A 390 -12.04 -27.50 9.92
C ALA A 390 -11.03 -27.95 8.85
N ILE A 391 -9.83 -27.37 8.83
CA ILE A 391 -8.72 -27.87 8.01
C ILE A 391 -8.21 -29.15 8.67
N ARG A 392 -8.76 -30.30 8.25
CA ARG A 392 -8.16 -31.60 8.57
C ARG A 392 -6.69 -31.58 8.12
N PRO A 393 -5.73 -32.07 8.92
CA PRO A 393 -4.39 -32.28 8.42
C PRO A 393 -4.47 -33.18 7.19
N LEU A 394 -3.71 -32.85 6.15
CA LEU A 394 -3.50 -33.75 5.01
C LEU A 394 -3.07 -35.11 5.58
N ALA A 395 -3.74 -36.18 5.16
CA ALA A 395 -3.37 -37.52 5.58
C ALA A 395 -1.89 -37.75 5.26
N PRO A 396 -1.11 -38.41 6.15
CA PRO A 396 0.27 -38.74 5.85
C PRO A 396 0.32 -39.52 4.53
N LEU A 397 1.37 -39.28 3.74
CA LEU A 397 1.59 -39.98 2.47
C LEU A 397 1.91 -41.46 2.74
N ASP A 398 0.86 -42.26 2.89
CA ASP A 398 0.95 -43.70 3.09
C ASP A 398 1.69 -44.35 1.91
N ALA A 399 2.74 -45.10 2.25
CA ALA A 399 3.56 -45.79 1.27
C ALA A 399 2.87 -47.05 0.73
N ALA A 400 3.25 -47.42 -0.49
CA ALA A 400 2.89 -48.64 -1.22
C ALA A 400 1.47 -48.73 -1.82
N ALA A 401 1.38 -48.41 -3.12
CA ALA A 401 0.57 -49.18 -4.06
C ALA A 401 1.52 -50.03 -4.94
N PRO A 402 1.30 -51.36 -5.08
CA PRO A 402 2.25 -52.23 -5.77
C PRO A 402 1.99 -52.34 -7.29
N GLY A 403 3.06 -52.50 -8.05
CA GLY A 403 3.04 -53.25 -9.32
C GLY A 403 2.62 -52.51 -10.58
N ARG A 404 3.62 -51.95 -11.29
CA ARG A 404 3.74 -52.13 -12.75
C ARG A 404 5.22 -52.13 -13.17
N GLU A 405 5.49 -52.75 -14.31
CA GLU A 405 6.76 -53.45 -14.53
C GLU A 405 7.84 -52.61 -15.24
N ARG A 406 9.10 -53.05 -15.13
CA ARG A 406 10.28 -52.29 -15.56
C ARG A 406 10.59 -52.48 -17.04
N GLN A 407 10.98 -51.40 -17.71
CA GLN A 407 12.06 -51.46 -18.68
C GLN A 407 13.25 -50.62 -18.17
N ARG A 408 14.44 -51.23 -18.13
CA ARG A 408 15.69 -50.60 -17.67
C ARG A 408 16.72 -50.59 -18.81
N THR A 409 16.82 -49.48 -19.54
CA THR A 409 17.95 -49.25 -20.45
C THR A 409 19.20 -48.96 -19.60
N THR A 410 20.18 -49.84 -19.64
CA THR A 410 21.39 -49.75 -18.79
C THR A 410 22.58 -49.30 -19.64
N VAL A 411 23.02 -48.05 -19.49
CA VAL A 411 24.26 -47.56 -20.11
C VAL A 411 25.44 -47.91 -19.23
N ARG A 412 26.35 -48.74 -19.76
CA ARG A 412 27.50 -49.30 -19.04
C ARG A 412 28.70 -48.34 -19.15
N ARG A 413 29.31 -47.97 -18.01
CA ARG A 413 30.66 -47.39 -17.99
C ARG A 413 31.67 -48.53 -18.08
N ASP A 414 32.52 -48.52 -19.10
CA ASP A 414 33.75 -49.31 -19.14
C ASP A 414 34.97 -48.38 -19.12
N ARG A 415 35.93 -48.67 -18.23
CA ARG A 415 37.30 -48.11 -18.25
C ARG A 415 38.24 -49.24 -18.64
N ARG A 416 39.11 -49.02 -19.61
CA ARG A 416 40.39 -49.74 -19.73
C ARG A 416 41.51 -48.75 -20.02
N TYR A 417 42.71 -49.15 -19.62
CA TYR A 417 43.93 -48.37 -19.63
C TYR A 417 45.03 -49.27 -20.22
N THR A 418 45.74 -48.80 -21.22
CA THR A 418 46.92 -49.46 -21.79
C THR A 418 47.92 -48.41 -22.24
N ASP A 419 49.20 -48.74 -22.07
CA ASP A 419 50.32 -47.81 -22.02
C ASP A 419 51.06 -47.70 -23.37
N SER A 420 51.88 -46.65 -23.53
CA SER A 420 53.32 -46.75 -23.85
C SER A 420 53.90 -45.76 -24.90
N ARG A 421 54.99 -45.09 -24.48
CA ARG A 421 56.19 -44.68 -25.30
C ARG A 421 56.03 -43.59 -26.39
N LYS A 422 57.06 -42.79 -26.77
CA LYS A 422 58.32 -42.30 -26.14
C LYS A 422 59.01 -41.25 -27.07
N ILE A 423 59.72 -40.26 -26.49
CA ILE A 423 61.00 -39.63 -26.98
C ILE A 423 61.01 -38.62 -28.17
N ALA A 424 61.83 -37.54 -27.99
CA ALA A 424 62.54 -36.67 -28.97
C ALA A 424 61.76 -35.70 -29.91
N THR A 425 62.39 -34.65 -30.51
CA THR A 425 63.14 -33.46 -30.01
C THR A 425 63.55 -32.55 -31.19
N ALA A 426 63.50 -31.22 -31.02
CA ALA A 426 64.03 -30.17 -31.92
C ALA A 426 63.41 -30.09 -33.35
N GLY A 427 63.48 -28.96 -34.08
CA GLY A 427 63.90 -27.58 -33.74
C GLY A 427 64.29 -26.76 -34.97
N SER A 428 64.29 -25.40 -34.86
CA SER A 428 64.83 -24.39 -35.83
C SER A 428 64.13 -24.27 -37.22
N THR A 429 64.08 -23.15 -37.95
CA THR A 429 64.30 -21.68 -37.75
C THR A 429 63.84 -20.93 -39.02
N SER A 430 63.49 -19.62 -38.93
CA SER A 430 63.56 -18.56 -39.99
C SER A 430 62.77 -18.75 -41.33
N ASP A 431 62.42 -17.78 -42.19
CA ASP A 431 62.17 -16.30 -42.22
C ASP A 431 61.51 -15.99 -43.62
N THR A 432 61.03 -14.82 -44.06
CA THR A 432 60.89 -13.38 -43.65
C THR A 432 59.46 -12.90 -44.01
N GLY A 433 58.97 -11.65 -43.88
CA GLY A 433 59.49 -10.39 -43.30
C GLY A 433 59.23 -9.14 -44.21
N HIS A 434 58.59 -8.07 -43.66
CA HIS A 434 58.34 -6.72 -44.25
C HIS A 434 57.31 -6.65 -45.42
N HIS A 435 56.65 -5.52 -45.77
CA HIS A 435 56.57 -4.09 -45.31
C HIS A 435 55.07 -3.67 -45.44
N SER A 436 54.37 -2.99 -44.49
CA SER A 436 54.42 -1.62 -43.95
C SER A 436 53.69 -0.52 -44.76
N SER A 437 52.93 0.33 -44.03
CA SER A 437 52.33 1.64 -44.39
C SER A 437 51.27 1.70 -45.51
N ASP A 438 50.30 2.62 -45.48
CA ASP A 438 49.97 3.67 -44.47
C ASP A 438 48.59 3.41 -43.81
#